data_AF-A0A3A8SVM4-F1
#
_entry.id   AF-A0A3A8SVM4-F1
#
_cell.length_a   1.000
_cell.length_b   1.000
_cell.length_c   1.000
_cell.angle_alpha   90.00
_cell.angle_beta   90.00
_cell.angle_gamma   90.00
#
_symmetry.space_group_name_H-M   'P 1'
#
loop_
_entity.id
_entity.type
_entity.pdbx_description
1 polymer ?
#
loop_
_entity_poly.entity_id
_entity_poly.type
_entity_poly.pdbx_seq_one_letter_code
_entity_poly.pdbx_strand_id
1 'polypeptide(L)'
;MTPECERVLDQLDGPLPPDLASHAAGCADCRALLEGFQVLAPPASAPPPVLINDARLEQTRRQSLTELAAHPKPTPWWKEVAVLLAAYLGVGVLGLLWVGRHGMMLNSASPLAVVLVALLIVVGVGGGAMVAMAPRQRAWPFTLVAVGALVVALAQLSGRSGVQVRPFLAGTLGCMGAEVVLSVVPLALALVLLCRSAFQPVRALAAGLSSAGVSLLILHVHCPDGSAGHLMLGHVLPWFVLAGVAVFIRSRLPSRSFAP
;
A
#
# COMPACT_ATOMS: atom_id res chain seq x y z
N MET A 1 36.93 -28.49 11.75
CA MET A 1 36.40 -27.91 13.00
C MET A 1 36.91 -28.77 14.14
N THR A 2 37.62 -28.17 15.09
CA THR A 2 38.24 -28.93 16.20
C THR A 2 37.33 -28.91 17.43
N PRO A 3 37.51 -29.82 18.41
CA PRO A 3 36.74 -29.82 19.65
C PRO A 3 36.81 -28.48 20.41
N GLU A 4 37.92 -27.76 20.28
CA GLU A 4 38.11 -26.43 20.87
C GLU A 4 37.24 -25.36 20.17
N CYS A 5 37.03 -25.46 18.85
CA CYS A 5 36.15 -24.56 18.13
C CYS A 5 34.68 -24.73 18.55
N GLU A 6 34.23 -25.97 18.80
CA GLU A 6 32.89 -26.26 19.34
C GLU A 6 32.72 -25.65 20.73
N ARG A 7 33.73 -25.79 21.60
CA ARG A 7 33.72 -25.18 22.92
C ARG A 7 33.70 -23.65 22.90
N VAL A 8 34.29 -23.01 21.88
CA VAL A 8 34.20 -21.54 21.69
C VAL A 8 32.77 -21.14 21.31
N LEU A 9 32.09 -21.91 20.45
CA LEU A 9 30.69 -21.67 20.07
C LEU A 9 29.74 -21.75 21.26
N ASP A 10 29.97 -22.69 22.17
CA ASP A 10 29.15 -22.86 23.37
C ASP A 10 29.29 -21.71 24.39
N GLN A 11 30.27 -20.81 24.20
CA GLN A 11 30.62 -19.76 25.17
C GLN A 11 30.67 -18.35 24.56
N LEU A 12 29.89 -18.10 23.49
CA LEU A 12 29.84 -16.80 22.82
C LEU A 12 29.26 -15.65 23.68
N ASP A 13 28.38 -15.97 24.63
CA ASP A 13 27.66 -14.98 25.46
C ASP A 13 28.45 -14.51 26.71
N GLY A 14 29.74 -14.80 26.82
CA GLY A 14 30.54 -14.46 28.01
C GLY A 14 32.05 -14.41 27.79
N PRO A 15 32.84 -14.08 28.84
CA PRO A 15 34.29 -14.08 28.75
C PRO A 15 34.82 -15.51 28.58
N LEU A 16 35.61 -15.73 27.53
CA LEU A 16 36.22 -17.03 27.26
C LEU A 16 37.25 -17.40 28.34
N PRO A 17 37.27 -18.67 28.79
CA PRO A 17 38.36 -19.25 29.55
C PRO A 17 39.72 -19.05 28.86
N PRO A 18 40.82 -18.90 29.61
CA PRO A 18 42.12 -18.52 29.06
C PRO A 18 42.67 -19.52 28.03
N ASP A 19 42.36 -20.81 28.17
CA ASP A 19 42.69 -21.86 27.19
C ASP A 19 41.97 -21.63 25.86
N LEU A 20 40.67 -21.33 25.88
CA LEU A 20 39.89 -21.07 24.68
C LEU A 20 40.19 -19.71 24.05
N ALA A 21 40.52 -18.70 24.87
CA ALA A 21 40.97 -17.40 24.38
C ALA A 21 42.28 -17.54 23.58
N SER A 22 43.21 -18.37 24.07
CA SER A 22 44.46 -18.65 23.36
C SER A 22 44.21 -19.36 22.02
N HIS A 23 43.26 -20.31 21.98
CA HIS A 23 42.85 -20.97 20.75
C HIS A 23 42.20 -20.00 19.75
N ALA A 24 41.25 -19.18 20.21
CA ALA A 24 40.55 -18.21 19.37
C ALA A 24 41.48 -17.14 18.78
N ALA A 25 42.53 -16.76 19.52
CA ALA A 25 43.58 -15.89 19.00
C ALA A 25 44.38 -16.55 17.86
N GLY A 26 44.62 -17.86 17.92
CA GLY A 26 45.35 -18.62 16.90
C GLY A 26 44.50 -19.15 15.74
N CYS A 27 43.19 -19.27 15.90
CA CYS A 27 42.27 -19.85 14.93
C CYS A 27 41.53 -18.75 14.13
N ALA A 28 41.70 -18.72 12.81
CA ALA A 28 41.06 -17.72 11.94
C ALA A 28 39.53 -17.79 12.00
N ASP A 29 38.96 -19.00 12.03
CA ASP A 29 37.51 -19.22 12.04
C ASP A 29 36.88 -18.74 13.35
N CYS A 30 37.48 -19.07 14.49
CA CYS A 30 37.01 -18.61 15.80
C CYS A 30 37.12 -17.09 15.95
N ARG A 31 38.17 -16.47 15.38
CA ARG A 31 38.33 -15.02 15.39
C ARG A 31 37.24 -14.32 14.58
N ALA A 32 37.00 -14.77 13.36
CA ALA A 32 35.94 -14.21 12.50
C ALA A 32 34.54 -14.38 13.14
N LEU A 33 34.30 -15.52 13.78
CA LEU A 33 33.07 -15.79 14.52
C LEU A 33 32.87 -14.81 15.69
N LEU A 34 33.89 -14.61 16.53
CA LEU A 34 33.83 -13.72 17.70
C LEU A 34 33.68 -12.25 17.29
N GLU A 35 34.39 -11.82 16.25
CA GLU A 35 34.25 -10.47 15.69
C GLU A 35 32.84 -10.25 15.14
N GLY A 36 32.29 -11.22 14.41
CA GLY A 36 30.91 -11.17 13.92
C GLY A 36 29.87 -11.12 15.05
N PHE A 37 30.10 -11.88 16.13
CA PHE A 37 29.21 -11.88 17.30
C PHE A 37 29.27 -10.56 18.07
N GLN A 38 30.45 -9.95 18.20
CA GLN A 38 30.60 -8.62 18.81
C GLN A 38 29.89 -7.51 18.03
N VAL A 39 29.81 -7.61 16.70
CA VAL A 39 29.02 -6.69 15.86
C VAL A 39 27.52 -6.82 16.13
N LEU A 40 27.06 -8.03 16.49
CA LEU A 40 25.65 -8.31 16.80
C LEU A 40 25.30 -8.04 18.27
N ALA A 41 26.29 -8.02 19.16
CA ALA A 41 26.09 -7.72 20.56
C ALA A 41 25.57 -6.29 20.73
N PRO A 42 24.52 -6.07 21.54
CA PRO A 42 24.03 -4.73 21.80
C PRO A 42 25.16 -3.88 22.43
N PRO A 43 25.30 -2.60 22.05
CA PRO A 43 26.33 -1.74 22.62
C PRO A 43 26.18 -1.70 24.14
N ALA A 44 27.31 -1.62 24.88
CA ALA A 44 27.30 -1.59 26.35
C ALA A 44 26.49 -0.42 26.96
N SER A 45 26.13 0.57 26.14
CA SER A 45 25.26 1.70 26.44
C SER A 45 23.80 1.52 26.03
N ALA A 46 23.40 0.32 25.60
CA ALA A 46 22.03 0.00 25.29
C ALA A 46 21.18 0.14 26.57
N PRO A 47 20.03 0.85 26.51
CA PRO A 47 19.13 0.94 27.64
C PRO A 47 18.74 -0.47 28.10
N PRO A 48 18.51 -0.69 29.41
CA PRO A 48 18.13 -1.99 29.93
C PRO A 48 16.91 -2.50 29.15
N PRO A 49 16.84 -3.82 28.84
CA PRO A 49 15.71 -4.39 28.14
C PRO A 49 14.44 -3.97 28.86
N VAL A 50 13.52 -3.33 28.13
CA VAL A 50 12.21 -2.94 28.65
C VAL A 50 11.62 -4.19 29.29
N LEU A 51 11.39 -4.15 30.60
CA LEU A 51 10.94 -5.30 31.37
C LEU A 51 9.59 -5.73 30.81
N ILE A 52 9.62 -6.76 29.97
CA ILE A 52 8.43 -7.28 29.31
C ILE A 52 7.58 -7.87 30.44
N ASN A 53 6.44 -7.25 30.70
CA ASN A 53 5.54 -7.74 31.74
C ASN A 53 4.85 -9.01 31.21
N ASP A 54 5.44 -10.16 31.49
CA ASP A 54 4.97 -11.47 31.03
C ASP A 54 3.52 -11.73 31.44
N ALA A 55 3.10 -11.26 32.62
CA ALA A 55 1.71 -11.37 33.06
C ALA A 55 0.76 -10.56 32.16
N ARG A 56 1.19 -9.38 31.71
CA ARG A 56 0.41 -8.53 30.79
C ARG A 56 0.36 -9.13 29.37
N LEU A 57 1.45 -9.75 28.92
CA LEU A 57 1.48 -10.49 27.65
C LEU A 57 0.53 -11.69 27.67
N GLU A 58 0.59 -12.51 28.73
CA GLU A 58 -0.27 -13.69 28.87
C GLU A 58 -1.75 -13.29 29.01
N GLN A 59 -2.05 -12.20 29.72
CA GLN A 59 -3.40 -11.64 29.78
C GLN A 59 -3.89 -11.22 28.37
N THR A 60 -3.06 -10.51 27.61
CA THR A 60 -3.38 -10.08 26.24
C THR A 60 -3.60 -11.28 25.32
N ARG A 61 -2.77 -12.32 25.46
CA ARG A 61 -2.89 -13.58 24.72
C ARG A 61 -4.22 -14.26 25.00
N ARG A 62 -4.60 -14.43 26.27
CA ARG A 62 -5.87 -15.06 26.66
C ARG A 62 -7.07 -14.29 26.14
N GLN A 63 -7.08 -12.97 26.30
CA GLN A 63 -8.15 -12.11 25.77
C GLN A 63 -8.28 -12.24 24.25
N SER A 64 -7.16 -12.22 23.53
CA SER A 64 -7.15 -12.41 22.08
C SER A 64 -7.72 -13.77 21.68
N LEU A 65 -7.33 -14.86 22.36
CA LEU A 65 -7.85 -16.20 22.10
C LEU A 65 -9.35 -16.32 22.42
N THR A 66 -9.82 -15.70 23.49
CA THR A 66 -11.25 -15.67 23.84
C THR A 66 -12.06 -14.87 22.80
N GLU A 67 -11.54 -13.75 22.32
CA GLU A 67 -12.19 -12.94 21.26
C GLU A 67 -12.21 -13.68 19.91
N LEU A 68 -11.10 -14.35 19.56
CA LEU A 68 -11.03 -15.25 18.41
C LEU A 68 -12.03 -16.41 18.50
N ALA A 69 -12.18 -17.01 19.69
CA ALA A 69 -13.13 -18.08 19.93
C ALA A 69 -14.60 -17.60 19.90
N ALA A 70 -14.86 -16.36 20.34
CA ALA A 70 -16.20 -15.76 20.34
C ALA A 70 -16.66 -15.31 18.94
N HIS A 71 -15.73 -14.94 18.05
CA HIS A 71 -16.04 -14.48 16.70
C HIS A 71 -15.32 -15.29 15.59
N PRO A 72 -15.57 -16.62 15.49
CA PRO A 72 -14.78 -17.54 14.67
C PRO A 72 -15.19 -17.54 13.19
N LYS A 73 -15.59 -16.41 12.61
CA LYS A 73 -16.00 -16.37 11.19
C LYS A 73 -14.91 -15.72 10.33
N PRO A 74 -13.85 -16.47 9.95
CA PRO A 74 -12.95 -16.01 8.91
C PRO A 74 -13.77 -15.84 7.62
N THR A 75 -14.04 -14.60 7.25
CA THR A 75 -14.62 -14.31 5.94
C THR A 75 -13.50 -14.38 4.92
N PRO A 76 -13.69 -15.12 3.81
CA PRO A 76 -12.63 -15.20 2.81
C PRO A 76 -12.40 -13.82 2.19
N TRP A 77 -11.14 -13.38 2.16
CA TRP A 77 -10.70 -12.04 1.72
C TRP A 77 -11.22 -11.66 0.32
N TRP A 78 -11.40 -12.64 -0.57
CA TRP A 78 -11.89 -12.39 -1.93
C TRP A 78 -13.31 -11.81 -1.93
N LYS A 79 -14.12 -12.05 -0.89
CA LYS A 79 -15.45 -11.41 -0.76
C LYS A 79 -15.33 -9.91 -0.56
N GLU A 80 -14.33 -9.45 0.21
CA GLU A 80 -14.08 -8.02 0.42
C GLU A 80 -13.59 -7.36 -0.88
N VAL A 81 -12.73 -8.05 -1.64
CA VAL A 81 -12.35 -7.63 -3.00
C VAL A 81 -13.56 -7.54 -3.91
N ALA A 82 -14.42 -8.57 -3.93
CA ALA A 82 -15.59 -8.59 -4.80
C ALA A 82 -16.57 -7.45 -4.47
N VAL A 83 -16.81 -7.18 -3.19
CA VAL A 83 -17.63 -6.05 -2.73
C VAL A 83 -17.04 -4.72 -3.19
N LEU A 84 -15.72 -4.56 -3.03
CA LEU A 84 -15.03 -3.33 -3.42
C LEU A 84 -15.07 -3.13 -4.95
N LEU A 85 -14.78 -4.16 -5.74
CA LEU A 85 -14.83 -4.12 -7.20
C LEU A 85 -16.26 -3.89 -7.70
N ALA A 86 -17.27 -4.48 -7.07
CA ALA A 86 -18.67 -4.22 -7.40
C ALA A 86 -19.06 -2.76 -7.14
N ALA A 87 -18.59 -2.17 -6.03
CA ALA A 87 -18.79 -0.76 -5.76
C ALA A 87 -18.06 0.14 -6.77
N TYR A 88 -16.82 -0.19 -7.13
CA TYR A 88 -16.07 0.53 -8.16
C TYR A 88 -16.76 0.46 -9.52
N LEU A 89 -17.25 -0.72 -9.91
CA LEU A 89 -18.02 -0.89 -11.14
C LEU A 89 -19.31 -0.08 -11.09
N GLY A 90 -20.04 -0.11 -9.98
CA GLY A 90 -21.27 0.67 -9.81
C GLY A 90 -21.03 2.17 -9.95
N VAL A 91 -20.04 2.72 -9.24
CA VAL A 91 -19.66 4.14 -9.33
C VAL A 91 -19.13 4.48 -10.72
N GLY A 92 -18.31 3.60 -11.32
CA GLY A 92 -17.80 3.73 -12.68
C GLY A 92 -18.90 3.85 -13.72
N VAL A 93 -19.82 2.89 -13.74
CA VAL A 93 -20.96 2.87 -14.67
C VAL A 93 -21.86 4.08 -14.46
N LEU A 94 -22.23 4.41 -13.22
CA LEU A 94 -23.06 5.58 -12.93
C LEU A 94 -22.37 6.89 -13.34
N GLY A 95 -21.07 7.01 -13.08
CA GLY A 95 -20.27 8.16 -13.48
C GLY A 95 -20.19 8.33 -14.99
N LEU A 96 -19.89 7.25 -15.73
CA LEU A 96 -19.88 7.24 -17.20
C LEU A 96 -21.25 7.61 -17.78
N LEU A 97 -22.34 7.04 -17.24
CA LEU A 97 -23.70 7.37 -17.69
C LEU A 97 -24.08 8.82 -17.39
N TRP A 98 -23.75 9.31 -16.19
CA TRP A 98 -24.07 10.68 -15.79
C TRP A 98 -23.30 11.69 -16.63
N VAL A 99 -21.99 11.49 -16.81
CA VAL A 99 -21.15 12.39 -17.62
C VAL A 99 -21.51 12.30 -19.10
N GLY A 100 -21.74 11.09 -19.62
CA GLY A 100 -22.15 10.87 -21.01
C GLY A 100 -23.50 11.51 -21.37
N ARG A 101 -24.47 11.52 -20.45
CA ARG A 101 -25.79 12.15 -20.68
C ARG A 101 -25.74 13.66 -20.91
N HIS A 102 -24.71 14.34 -20.41
CA HIS A 102 -24.58 15.79 -20.55
C HIS A 102 -23.87 16.20 -21.85
N GLY A 103 -23.67 15.27 -22.79
CA GLY A 103 -23.02 15.56 -24.07
C GLY A 103 -21.55 15.99 -23.92
N MET A 104 -20.93 15.70 -22.78
CA MET A 104 -19.52 16.02 -22.55
C MET A 104 -18.69 15.20 -23.52
N MET A 105 -17.98 15.93 -24.39
CA MET A 105 -17.20 15.40 -25.50
C MET A 105 -16.29 14.26 -25.06
N LEU A 106 -16.25 13.20 -25.87
CA LEU A 106 -15.29 12.11 -25.72
C LEU A 106 -13.87 12.68 -25.76
N ASN A 107 -12.96 12.06 -25.01
CA ASN A 107 -11.54 12.39 -25.02
C ASN A 107 -11.04 12.61 -26.46
N SER A 108 -10.36 13.74 -26.69
CA SER A 108 -9.90 14.16 -28.03
C SER A 108 -8.64 13.44 -28.51
N ALA A 109 -8.08 12.50 -27.74
CA ALA A 109 -6.97 11.66 -28.15
C ALA A 109 -7.44 10.61 -29.18
N SER A 110 -6.48 9.88 -29.77
CA SER A 110 -6.83 8.78 -30.67
C SER A 110 -7.61 7.69 -29.91
N PRO A 111 -8.62 7.04 -30.53
CA PRO A 111 -9.41 6.00 -29.87
C PRO A 111 -8.54 4.87 -29.29
N LEU A 112 -7.45 4.52 -29.98
CA LEU A 112 -6.49 3.53 -29.51
C LEU A 112 -5.80 3.96 -28.21
N ALA A 113 -5.34 5.21 -28.12
CA ALA A 113 -4.72 5.73 -26.90
C ALA A 113 -5.73 5.75 -25.75
N VAL A 114 -6.97 6.19 -26.01
CA VAL A 114 -8.04 6.19 -25.01
C VAL A 114 -8.28 4.79 -24.46
N VAL A 115 -8.45 3.78 -25.33
CA VAL A 115 -8.71 2.39 -24.93
C VAL A 115 -7.52 1.80 -24.16
N LEU A 116 -6.28 1.98 -24.64
CA LEU A 116 -5.10 1.40 -23.98
C LEU A 116 -4.90 1.98 -22.57
N VAL A 117 -5.03 3.29 -22.42
CA VAL A 117 -4.90 3.94 -21.11
C VAL A 117 -6.06 3.58 -20.19
N ALA A 118 -7.30 3.50 -20.72
CA ALA A 118 -8.46 3.06 -19.95
C ALA A 118 -8.27 1.62 -19.43
N LEU A 119 -7.80 0.69 -20.26
CA LEU A 119 -7.51 -0.68 -19.86
C LEU A 119 -6.42 -0.73 -18.79
N LEU A 120 -5.37 0.06 -18.94
CA LEU A 120 -4.30 0.16 -17.95
C LEU A 120 -4.83 0.68 -16.60
N ILE A 121 -5.70 1.69 -16.60
CA ILE A 121 -6.36 2.18 -15.39
C ILE A 121 -7.23 1.08 -14.77
N VAL A 122 -8.02 0.34 -15.56
CA VAL A 122 -8.85 -0.78 -15.06
C VAL A 122 -7.98 -1.86 -14.39
N VAL A 123 -6.87 -2.24 -15.01
CA VAL A 123 -5.91 -3.19 -14.44
C VAL A 123 -5.29 -2.63 -13.15
N GLY A 124 -4.92 -1.35 -13.14
CA GLY A 124 -4.40 -0.68 -11.94
C GLY A 124 -5.40 -0.60 -10.79
N VAL A 125 -6.66 -0.29 -11.10
CA VAL A 125 -7.78 -0.26 -10.13
C VAL A 125 -8.01 -1.66 -9.56
N GLY A 126 -8.15 -2.67 -10.40
CA GLY A 126 -8.36 -4.05 -9.97
C GLY A 126 -7.17 -4.60 -9.19
N GLY A 127 -5.95 -4.40 -9.70
CA GLY A 127 -4.70 -4.77 -9.06
C GLY A 127 -4.53 -4.12 -7.69
N GLY A 128 -4.76 -2.81 -7.59
CA GLY A 128 -4.70 -2.08 -6.33
C GLY A 128 -5.72 -2.56 -5.29
N ALA A 129 -6.94 -2.93 -5.73
CA ALA A 129 -7.95 -3.53 -4.86
C ALA A 129 -7.51 -4.88 -4.30
N MET A 130 -6.91 -5.73 -5.15
CA MET A 130 -6.36 -7.01 -4.74
C MET A 130 -5.20 -6.82 -3.75
N VAL A 131 -4.25 -5.92 -4.04
CA VAL A 131 -3.14 -5.61 -3.12
C VAL A 131 -3.66 -5.05 -1.79
N ALA A 132 -4.69 -4.21 -1.82
CA ALA A 132 -5.28 -3.63 -0.64
C ALA A 132 -5.96 -4.66 0.28
N MET A 133 -6.57 -5.72 -0.26
CA MET A 133 -7.37 -6.67 0.52
C MET A 133 -6.75 -8.06 0.65
N ALA A 134 -5.69 -8.37 -0.11
CA ALA A 134 -5.00 -9.65 0.00
C ALA A 134 -4.45 -9.86 1.42
N PRO A 135 -4.54 -11.11 1.95
CA PRO A 135 -3.92 -11.46 3.22
C PRO A 135 -2.43 -11.16 3.16
N ARG A 136 -1.88 -10.75 4.30
CA ARG A 136 -0.49 -10.30 4.50
C ARG A 136 0.51 -11.23 3.78
N GLN A 137 0.94 -10.87 2.57
CA GLN A 137 2.18 -11.41 2.04
C GLN A 137 3.30 -10.50 2.54
N ARG A 138 4.30 -11.09 3.20
CA ARG A 138 5.37 -10.43 3.93
C ARG A 138 6.21 -9.45 3.09
N ALA A 139 5.98 -9.38 1.78
CA ALA A 139 6.88 -8.73 0.83
C ALA A 139 6.20 -8.08 -0.39
N TRP A 140 4.95 -7.59 -0.34
CA TRP A 140 4.50 -6.71 -1.43
C TRP A 140 5.34 -5.43 -1.39
N PRO A 141 6.26 -5.22 -2.34
CA PRO A 141 7.18 -4.12 -2.22
C PRO A 141 6.39 -2.85 -2.52
N PHE A 142 6.58 -1.80 -1.70
CA PHE A 142 6.13 -0.44 -2.02
C PHE A 142 6.45 -0.07 -3.48
N THR A 143 7.58 -0.56 -3.98
CA THR A 143 8.04 -0.45 -5.37
C THR A 143 7.00 -0.91 -6.38
N LEU A 144 6.28 -2.02 -6.16
CA LEU A 144 5.28 -2.50 -7.13
C LEU A 144 4.11 -1.50 -7.25
N VAL A 145 3.59 -1.04 -6.11
CA VAL A 145 2.49 -0.06 -6.09
C VAL A 145 2.95 1.27 -6.68
N ALA A 146 4.16 1.73 -6.33
CA ALA A 146 4.73 2.97 -6.84
C ALA A 146 5.00 2.92 -8.36
N VAL A 147 5.60 1.83 -8.85
CA VAL A 147 5.86 1.63 -10.29
C VAL A 147 4.54 1.51 -11.05
N GLY A 148 3.58 0.74 -10.55
CA GLY A 148 2.25 0.66 -11.18
C GLY A 148 1.58 2.02 -11.27
N ALA A 149 1.64 2.81 -10.20
CA ALA A 149 1.07 4.15 -10.19
C ALA A 149 1.79 5.09 -11.16
N LEU A 150 3.13 5.03 -11.20
CA LEU A 150 3.94 5.81 -12.11
C LEU A 150 3.64 5.45 -13.58
N VAL A 151 3.48 4.17 -13.90
CA VAL A 151 3.15 3.71 -15.26
C VAL A 151 1.79 4.26 -15.70
N VAL A 152 0.77 4.24 -14.83
CA VAL A 152 -0.54 4.85 -15.12
C VAL A 152 -0.41 6.37 -15.35
N ALA A 153 0.33 7.07 -14.48
CA ALA A 153 0.54 8.51 -14.61
C ALA A 153 1.28 8.88 -15.91
N LEU A 154 2.34 8.17 -16.26
CA LEU A 154 3.08 8.37 -17.51
C LEU A 154 2.24 8.03 -18.74
N ALA A 155 1.40 7.00 -18.66
CA ALA A 155 0.48 6.63 -19.74
C ALA A 155 -0.56 7.74 -19.97
N GLN A 156 -1.07 8.37 -18.91
CA GLN A 156 -1.97 9.52 -19.02
C GLN A 156 -1.30 10.72 -19.73
N LEU A 157 -0.06 11.02 -19.37
CA LEU A 157 0.67 12.16 -19.95
C LEU A 157 1.16 11.90 -21.38
N SER A 158 1.44 10.64 -21.73
CA SER A 158 1.88 10.26 -23.07
C SER A 158 0.71 10.04 -24.04
N GLY A 159 -0.43 9.54 -23.57
CA GLY A 159 -1.65 9.34 -24.36
C GLY A 159 -2.48 10.60 -24.62
N ARG A 160 -1.92 11.79 -24.36
CA ARG A 160 -2.60 13.07 -24.41
C ARG A 160 -2.87 13.57 -25.84
N SER A 161 -3.95 14.31 -26.05
CA SER A 161 -4.27 14.95 -27.35
C SER A 161 -3.53 16.27 -27.59
N GLY A 162 -3.09 16.95 -26.52
CA GLY A 162 -2.54 18.31 -26.57
C GLY A 162 -3.59 19.41 -26.72
N VAL A 163 -4.86 19.08 -26.91
CA VAL A 163 -5.96 20.04 -27.10
C VAL A 163 -6.34 20.67 -25.77
N GLN A 164 -6.52 21.99 -25.76
CA GLN A 164 -7.09 22.73 -24.63
C GLN A 164 -8.44 23.30 -25.04
N VAL A 165 -9.52 22.83 -24.42
CA VAL A 165 -10.91 23.19 -24.81
C VAL A 165 -11.48 24.30 -23.93
N ARG A 166 -10.96 24.46 -22.71
CA ARG A 166 -11.45 25.44 -21.72
C ARG A 166 -10.30 26.29 -21.17
N PRO A 167 -10.60 27.46 -20.58
CA PRO A 167 -9.59 28.19 -19.80
C PRO A 167 -8.99 27.28 -18.74
N PHE A 168 -7.65 27.27 -18.67
CA PHE A 168 -6.87 26.30 -17.89
C PHE A 168 -7.40 26.13 -16.46
N LEU A 169 -7.52 27.23 -15.70
CA LEU A 169 -7.92 27.19 -14.30
C LEU A 169 -9.34 26.62 -14.11
N ALA A 170 -10.31 27.08 -14.91
CA ALA A 170 -11.69 26.64 -14.80
C ALA A 170 -11.86 25.17 -15.18
N GLY A 171 -11.16 24.72 -16.24
CA GLY A 171 -11.14 23.31 -16.64
C GLY A 171 -10.53 22.42 -15.57
N THR A 172 -9.34 22.79 -15.08
CA THR A 172 -8.61 22.02 -14.06
C THR A 172 -9.38 21.89 -12.75
N LEU A 173 -9.98 22.98 -12.25
CA LEU A 173 -10.79 22.93 -11.02
C LEU A 173 -12.05 22.08 -11.19
N GLY A 174 -12.69 22.13 -12.37
CA GLY A 174 -13.86 21.29 -12.66
C GLY A 174 -13.53 19.79 -12.64
N CYS A 175 -12.45 19.38 -13.32
CA CYS A 175 -12.01 17.99 -13.34
C CYS A 175 -11.55 17.52 -11.95
N MET A 176 -10.76 18.33 -11.24
CA MET A 176 -10.34 18.03 -9.87
C MET A 176 -11.54 17.84 -8.93
N GLY A 177 -12.54 18.73 -9.00
CA GLY A 177 -13.76 18.62 -8.21
C GLY A 177 -14.54 17.33 -8.51
N ALA A 178 -14.71 17.01 -9.80
CA ALA A 178 -15.34 15.76 -10.22
C ALA A 178 -14.56 14.53 -9.73
N GLU A 179 -13.22 14.59 -9.76
CA GLU A 179 -12.36 13.52 -9.29
C GLU A 179 -12.58 13.22 -7.79
N VAL A 180 -12.58 14.27 -6.97
CA VAL A 180 -12.83 14.15 -5.53
C VAL A 180 -14.23 13.59 -5.27
N VAL A 181 -15.27 14.17 -5.89
CA VAL A 181 -16.66 13.76 -5.67
C VAL A 181 -16.89 12.29 -6.04
N LEU A 182 -16.40 11.86 -7.20
CA LEU A 182 -16.53 10.48 -7.67
C LEU A 182 -15.72 9.49 -6.83
N SER A 183 -14.68 9.95 -6.15
CA SER A 183 -13.83 9.11 -5.28
C SER A 183 -14.38 8.89 -3.87
N VAL A 184 -15.31 9.72 -3.39
CA VAL A 184 -15.78 9.66 -1.98
C VAL A 184 -16.31 8.28 -1.60
N VAL A 185 -17.24 7.73 -2.37
CA VAL A 185 -17.89 6.45 -2.07
C VAL A 185 -16.91 5.27 -2.17
N PRO A 186 -16.15 5.11 -3.28
CA PRO A 186 -15.10 4.09 -3.38
C PRO A 186 -14.10 4.14 -2.22
N LEU A 187 -13.62 5.34 -1.89
CA LEU A 187 -12.59 5.53 -0.87
C LEU A 187 -13.12 5.24 0.54
N ALA A 188 -14.31 5.73 0.88
CA ALA A 188 -14.95 5.47 2.17
C ALA A 188 -15.14 3.97 2.40
N LEU A 189 -15.63 3.24 1.39
CA LEU A 189 -15.80 1.80 1.48
C LEU A 189 -14.45 1.07 1.65
N ALA A 190 -13.43 1.46 0.88
CA ALA A 190 -12.10 0.87 0.99
C ALA A 190 -11.50 1.08 2.40
N LEU A 191 -11.65 2.27 2.98
CA LEU A 191 -11.21 2.57 4.34
C LEU A 191 -11.95 1.75 5.40
N VAL A 192 -13.27 1.58 5.26
CA VAL A 192 -14.08 0.74 6.17
C VAL A 192 -13.59 -0.70 6.15
N LEU A 193 -13.32 -1.26 4.96
CA LEU A 193 -12.78 -2.61 4.82
C LEU A 193 -11.37 -2.72 5.41
N LEU A 194 -10.49 -1.74 5.15
CA LEU A 194 -9.14 -1.71 5.72
C LEU A 194 -9.11 -1.57 7.26
N CYS A 195 -10.14 -1.03 7.88
CA CYS A 195 -10.25 -0.99 9.34
C CYS A 195 -10.44 -2.39 9.96
N ARG A 196 -10.75 -3.42 9.18
CA ARG A 196 -10.88 -4.81 9.65
C ARG A 196 -9.53 -5.52 9.81
N SER A 197 -8.43 -4.87 9.49
CA SER A 197 -7.09 -5.45 9.60
C SER A 197 -6.12 -4.44 10.18
N ALA A 198 -4.96 -4.89 10.67
CA ALA A 198 -3.91 -4.00 11.16
C ALA A 198 -3.46 -3.00 10.08
N PHE A 199 -3.09 -1.79 10.51
CA PHE A 199 -2.64 -0.74 9.59
C PHE A 199 -1.39 -1.17 8.84
N GLN A 200 -1.45 -1.07 7.50
CA GLN A 200 -0.31 -1.22 6.61
C GLN A 200 -0.34 -0.08 5.58
N PRO A 201 0.67 0.80 5.54
CA PRO A 201 0.65 1.98 4.66
C PRO A 201 0.56 1.61 3.17
N VAL A 202 1.22 0.53 2.73
CA VAL A 202 1.14 0.05 1.33
C VAL A 202 -0.30 -0.29 0.93
N ARG A 203 -1.04 -0.97 1.81
CA ARG A 203 -2.43 -1.38 1.53
C ARG A 203 -3.36 -0.17 1.48
N ALA A 204 -3.15 0.80 2.38
CA ALA A 204 -3.89 2.06 2.35
C ALA A 204 -3.60 2.88 1.09
N LEU A 205 -2.33 2.93 0.66
CA LEU A 205 -1.93 3.58 -0.57
C LEU A 205 -2.55 2.90 -1.80
N ALA A 206 -2.46 1.57 -1.90
CA ALA A 206 -3.05 0.79 -2.98
C ALA A 206 -4.58 0.95 -3.04
N ALA A 207 -5.25 0.95 -1.89
CA ALA A 207 -6.68 1.22 -1.79
C ALA A 207 -7.04 2.64 -2.26
N GLY A 208 -6.25 3.64 -1.86
CA GLY A 208 -6.42 5.02 -2.28
C GLY A 208 -6.25 5.21 -3.78
N LEU A 209 -5.16 4.70 -4.36
CA LEU A 209 -4.91 4.72 -5.81
C LEU A 209 -5.99 3.96 -6.59
N SER A 210 -6.44 2.83 -6.06
CA SER A 210 -7.47 2.00 -6.66
C SER A 210 -8.84 2.69 -6.66
N SER A 211 -9.25 3.25 -5.52
CA SER A 211 -10.53 3.95 -5.38
C SER A 211 -10.58 5.23 -6.22
N ALA A 212 -9.55 6.07 -6.17
CA ALA A 212 -9.45 7.26 -7.00
C ALA A 212 -9.16 6.94 -8.48
N GLY A 213 -8.68 5.73 -8.78
CA GLY A 213 -8.52 5.26 -10.16
C GLY A 213 -9.87 5.11 -10.90
N VAL A 214 -10.98 4.93 -10.17
CA VAL A 214 -12.33 4.89 -10.75
C VAL A 214 -12.71 6.26 -11.33
N SER A 215 -12.47 7.34 -10.59
CA SER A 215 -12.73 8.70 -11.09
C SER A 215 -11.76 9.08 -12.19
N LEU A 216 -10.49 8.68 -12.08
CA LEU A 216 -9.49 8.86 -13.14
C LEU A 216 -9.93 8.19 -14.45
N LEU A 217 -10.52 6.99 -14.39
CA LEU A 217 -11.07 6.30 -15.56
C LEU A 217 -12.22 7.08 -16.20
N ILE A 218 -13.18 7.53 -15.40
CA ILE A 218 -14.35 8.30 -15.89
C ILE A 218 -13.87 9.58 -16.56
N LEU A 219 -12.97 10.31 -15.92
CA LEU A 219 -12.40 11.55 -16.44
C LEU A 219 -11.54 11.31 -17.67
N HIS A 220 -10.76 10.23 -17.72
CA HIS A 220 -9.99 9.87 -18.91
C HIS A 220 -10.89 9.67 -20.13
N VAL A 221 -12.04 9.04 -19.99
CA VAL A 221 -12.94 8.78 -21.12
C VAL A 221 -13.66 10.05 -21.60
N HIS A 222 -13.96 10.98 -20.69
CA HIS A 222 -14.85 12.12 -20.96
C HIS A 222 -14.20 13.51 -20.92
N CYS A 223 -12.92 13.62 -20.56
CA CYS A 223 -12.23 14.89 -20.55
C CYS A 223 -11.69 15.20 -21.96
N PRO A 224 -12.17 16.25 -22.63
CA PRO A 224 -11.68 16.61 -23.95
C PRO A 224 -10.36 17.41 -23.89
N ASP A 225 -10.01 17.95 -22.71
CA ASP A 225 -8.75 18.67 -22.50
C ASP A 225 -7.60 17.67 -22.28
N GLY A 226 -6.72 17.59 -23.27
CA GLY A 226 -5.51 16.76 -23.24
C GLY A 226 -4.23 17.61 -23.13
N SER A 227 -4.31 18.84 -22.62
CA SER A 227 -3.10 19.61 -22.33
C SER A 227 -2.33 18.98 -21.15
N ALA A 228 -1.01 18.97 -21.21
CA ALA A 228 -0.19 18.29 -20.20
C ALA A 228 -0.38 18.88 -18.79
N GLY A 229 -0.52 20.20 -18.69
CA GLY A 229 -0.78 20.87 -17.41
C GLY A 229 -2.15 20.50 -16.84
N HIS A 230 -3.17 20.37 -17.67
CA HIS A 230 -4.51 19.98 -17.23
C HIS A 230 -4.51 18.54 -16.72
N LEU A 231 -3.93 17.60 -17.47
CA LEU A 231 -3.82 16.20 -17.04
C LEU A 231 -2.98 16.07 -15.77
N MET A 232 -1.88 16.81 -15.66
CA MET A 232 -1.05 16.77 -14.44
C MET A 232 -1.80 17.31 -13.22
N LEU A 233 -2.39 18.50 -13.29
CA LEU A 233 -2.98 19.17 -12.12
C LEU A 233 -4.44 18.78 -11.85
N GLY A 234 -5.19 18.41 -12.89
CA GLY A 234 -6.62 18.12 -12.82
C GLY A 234 -6.96 16.64 -12.78
N HIS A 235 -5.98 15.74 -12.99
CA HIS A 235 -6.18 14.28 -12.99
C HIS A 235 -5.10 13.55 -12.18
N VAL A 236 -3.82 13.72 -12.52
CA VAL A 236 -2.74 12.92 -11.90
C VAL A 236 -2.47 13.37 -10.46
N LEU A 237 -2.37 14.68 -10.21
CA LEU A 237 -2.10 15.21 -8.88
C LEU A 237 -3.24 14.90 -7.88
N PRO A 238 -4.52 15.16 -8.18
CA PRO A 238 -5.60 14.85 -7.26
C PRO A 238 -5.68 13.34 -6.96
N TRP A 239 -5.42 12.48 -7.95
CA TRP A 239 -5.35 11.04 -7.77
C TRP A 239 -4.31 10.63 -6.71
N PHE A 240 -3.08 11.15 -6.81
CA PHE A 240 -2.03 10.91 -5.82
C PHE A 240 -2.36 11.53 -4.45
N VAL A 241 -2.94 12.73 -4.44
CA VAL A 241 -3.34 13.41 -3.20
C VAL A 241 -4.40 12.60 -2.46
N LEU A 242 -5.43 12.10 -3.15
CA LEU A 242 -6.47 11.24 -2.58
C LEU A 242 -5.88 9.94 -2.03
N ALA A 243 -4.90 9.35 -2.71
CA ALA A 243 -4.19 8.19 -2.19
C ALA A 243 -3.40 8.50 -0.90
N GLY A 244 -2.73 9.66 -0.84
CA GLY A 244 -2.07 10.14 0.38
C GLY A 244 -3.05 10.41 1.52
N VAL A 245 -4.21 11.03 1.22
CA VAL A 245 -5.31 11.25 2.17
C VAL A 245 -5.83 9.91 2.70
N ALA A 246 -5.96 8.88 1.86
CA ALA A 246 -6.34 7.54 2.29
C ALA A 246 -5.37 6.97 3.33
N VAL A 247 -4.06 7.09 3.10
CA VAL A 247 -3.01 6.67 4.04
C VAL A 247 -3.12 7.46 5.35
N PHE A 248 -3.27 8.78 5.26
CA PHE A 248 -3.39 9.66 6.42
C PHE A 248 -4.62 9.31 7.27
N ILE A 249 -5.81 9.23 6.66
CA ILE A 249 -7.04 8.87 7.36
C ILE A 249 -6.90 7.48 7.98
N ARG A 250 -6.43 6.49 7.21
CA ARG A 250 -6.28 5.14 7.72
C ARG A 250 -5.31 5.07 8.89
N SER A 251 -4.24 5.88 8.94
CA SER A 251 -3.30 5.92 10.06
C SER A 251 -3.93 6.38 11.38
N ARG A 252 -5.09 7.07 11.32
CA ARG A 252 -5.82 7.59 12.47
C ARG A 252 -7.02 6.74 12.87
N LEU A 253 -7.46 5.82 12.00
CA LEU A 253 -8.60 4.95 12.27
C LEU A 253 -8.18 3.69 13.06
N PRO A 254 -8.95 3.31 14.10
CA PRO A 254 -8.68 2.11 14.88
C PRO A 254 -8.86 0.85 14.03
N SER A 255 -8.03 -0.18 14.28
CA SER A 255 -8.18 -1.49 13.66
C SER A 255 -9.15 -2.33 14.53
N ARG A 256 -10.15 -2.95 13.90
CA ARG A 256 -11.21 -3.74 14.56
C ARG A 256 -10.89 -5.22 14.70
N SER A 257 -9.92 -5.72 13.96
CA SER A 257 -9.38 -7.07 14.13
C SER A 257 -7.88 -7.04 13.90
N PHE A 258 -7.17 -7.76 14.76
CA PHE A 258 -5.74 -8.05 14.64
C PHE A 258 -5.50 -9.49 14.15
N ALA A 259 -6.57 -10.28 14.00
CA ALA A 259 -6.51 -11.61 13.43
C ALA A 259 -6.48 -11.51 11.89
N PRO A 260 -5.48 -12.14 11.22
CA PRO A 260 -5.33 -12.14 9.77
C PRO A 260 -6.43 -12.90 9.03
#